data_AF-A0A970CJL7-F1
#
_entry.id   AF-A0A970CJL7-F1
#
_cell.length_a   1.000
_cell.length_b   1.000
_cell.length_c   1.000
_cell.angle_alpha   90.00
_cell.angle_beta   90.00
_cell.angle_gamma   90.00
#
_symmetry.space_group_name_H-M   'P 1'
#
loop_
_entity.id
_entity.type
_entity.pdbx_description
1 polymer ?
#
loop_
_entity_poly.entity_id
_entity_poly.type
_entity_poly.pdbx_seq_one_letter_code
_entity_poly.pdbx_strand_id
1 'polypeptide(L)'
;MVGNTKLDVVIYDTTLRDGSQGEGIAFSSEDKLKIALKLDELGVSYIEGGWPGSNPKDLEFFREVKKLEFKNAQITAFSSTRKPNISISQDSNLQALIDSGVEAATIVGKTWDFHVYRALETTLEENLSMIKDTIAFLKDKGLEVLFDAEHFFDGYKQNPDYALAVLMAAAEAGSDWLVLCDTNGGTMPWEISSIIPSINAITTIPLGVHLHNDAGCAVSNSLIAIQNGCKQVQGTINGFGERCGNADLCALIPSIELKMGKRCLPDGKLKSLTEVSHYVSEIANMPHHNNQPYVGYGAFAHKGGIHVSALLKDSQTYEHINPEEVGNHRRVLVSELSGLSNLLYKAKEFNLDINSYNAETRKVIKQIKDLENQGFQFEGADASLELFLRKGFGEHEDFFQLNNLKIILEKNENDEIISEAMIKVTVGDKIYHTVAEGDGPVNALDNSLRKALHEVYPEIKEMHLSDYKVRVLNGHEGTSAKVRVLIESSNPTNKWSTVGVSENIIEASWQALVDSVNYMLMKKAGLEE
;
A
#
# COMPACT_ATOMS: atom_id res chain seq x y z
N MET A 1 -19.95 10.61 -21.15
CA MET A 1 -18.53 10.94 -21.38
C MET A 1 -18.11 12.06 -20.45
N VAL A 2 -17.50 11.68 -19.33
CA VAL A 2 -16.77 12.57 -18.42
C VAL A 2 -15.93 13.59 -19.22
N GLY A 3 -16.11 14.87 -18.89
CA GLY A 3 -15.72 16.00 -19.72
C GLY A 3 -14.22 16.26 -19.82
N ASN A 4 -13.78 16.53 -21.05
CA ASN A 4 -12.85 17.59 -21.41
C ASN A 4 -11.42 17.56 -20.80
N THR A 5 -10.62 16.52 -21.10
CA THR A 5 -9.25 16.61 -21.69
C THR A 5 -8.58 15.23 -21.85
N LYS A 6 -8.08 14.94 -23.06
CA LYS A 6 -6.77 14.28 -23.37
C LYS A 6 -6.27 13.06 -22.54
N LEU A 7 -7.12 12.19 -21.99
CA LEU A 7 -6.63 10.89 -21.47
C LEU A 7 -6.54 9.87 -22.62
N ASP A 8 -5.40 9.21 -22.75
CA ASP A 8 -5.18 8.13 -23.71
C ASP A 8 -5.76 6.80 -23.22
N VAL A 9 -5.80 6.61 -21.90
CA VAL A 9 -6.34 5.44 -21.21
C VAL A 9 -7.18 5.88 -20.02
N VAL A 10 -8.38 5.32 -19.91
CA VAL A 10 -9.32 5.55 -18.81
C VAL A 10 -9.03 4.56 -17.68
N ILE A 11 -8.83 5.08 -16.47
CA ILE A 11 -8.69 4.26 -15.26
C ILE A 11 -10.04 4.14 -14.57
N TYR A 12 -10.47 2.91 -14.35
CA TYR A 12 -11.68 2.57 -13.63
C TYR A 12 -11.30 1.79 -12.36
N ASP A 13 -11.55 2.37 -11.19
CA ASP A 13 -11.23 1.75 -9.91
C ASP A 13 -12.42 0.93 -9.38
N THR A 14 -12.16 -0.33 -9.02
CA THR A 14 -13.13 -1.26 -8.41
C THR A 14 -12.84 -1.53 -6.93
N THR A 15 -12.00 -0.73 -6.25
CA THR A 15 -11.51 -1.01 -4.90
C THR A 15 -12.66 -1.11 -3.88
N LEU A 16 -13.69 -0.27 -4.00
CA LEU A 16 -14.81 -0.24 -3.04
C LEU A 16 -15.83 -1.37 -3.21
N ARG A 17 -15.83 -2.05 -4.36
CA ARG A 17 -16.71 -3.20 -4.64
C ARG A 17 -15.90 -4.47 -4.72
N ASP A 18 -15.12 -4.64 -5.77
CA ASP A 18 -14.40 -5.87 -6.01
C ASP A 18 -13.20 -6.03 -5.08
N GLY A 19 -12.49 -4.94 -4.82
CA GLY A 19 -11.42 -4.92 -3.81
C GLY A 19 -11.92 -5.31 -2.42
N SER A 20 -13.16 -4.94 -2.07
CA SER A 20 -13.78 -5.30 -0.79
C SER A 20 -14.11 -6.78 -0.62
N GLN A 21 -14.02 -7.58 -1.70
CA GLN A 21 -14.19 -9.03 -1.65
C GLN A 21 -12.91 -9.78 -1.26
N GLY A 22 -11.78 -9.06 -1.13
CA GLY A 22 -10.54 -9.62 -0.62
C GLY A 22 -10.67 -10.08 0.84
N GLU A 23 -10.03 -11.20 1.17
CA GLU A 23 -10.05 -11.75 2.53
C GLU A 23 -9.46 -10.75 3.53
N GLY A 24 -10.20 -10.49 4.61
CA GLY A 24 -9.79 -9.56 5.67
C GLY A 24 -10.22 -8.11 5.46
N ILE A 25 -10.77 -7.75 4.30
CA ILE A 25 -11.21 -6.38 4.01
C ILE A 25 -12.69 -6.23 4.34
N ALA A 26 -13.03 -5.20 5.11
CA ALA A 26 -14.42 -4.86 5.42
C ALA A 26 -14.58 -3.35 5.61
N PHE A 27 -15.04 -2.65 4.57
CA PHE A 27 -15.27 -1.22 4.64
C PHE A 27 -16.61 -0.88 5.32
N SER A 28 -16.60 0.15 6.17
CA SER A 28 -17.82 0.89 6.53
C SER A 28 -18.23 1.84 5.40
N SER A 29 -19.44 2.41 5.46
CA SER A 29 -19.87 3.44 4.51
C SER A 29 -18.94 4.67 4.57
N GLU A 30 -18.48 5.06 5.75
CA GLU A 30 -17.55 6.17 5.94
C GLU A 30 -16.17 5.89 5.32
N ASP A 31 -15.66 4.67 5.48
CA ASP A 31 -14.39 4.24 4.85
C ASP A 31 -14.47 4.32 3.34
N LYS A 32 -15.59 3.87 2.76
CA LYS A 32 -15.85 3.97 1.32
C LYS A 32 -15.84 5.42 0.84
N LEU A 33 -16.46 6.34 1.58
CA LEU A 33 -16.47 7.77 1.22
C LEU A 33 -15.06 8.38 1.28
N LYS A 34 -14.29 8.05 2.33
CA LYS A 34 -12.89 8.49 2.48
C LYS A 34 -12.03 8.02 1.31
N ILE A 35 -12.11 6.74 0.95
CA ILE A 35 -11.36 6.18 -0.18
C ILE A 35 -11.85 6.78 -1.50
N ALA A 36 -13.16 6.93 -1.72
CA ALA A 36 -13.71 7.54 -2.94
C ALA A 36 -13.17 8.96 -3.17
N LEU A 37 -13.14 9.79 -2.13
CA LEU A 37 -12.55 11.13 -2.21
C LEU A 37 -11.05 11.08 -2.50
N LYS A 38 -10.32 10.14 -1.90
CA LYS A 38 -8.88 9.98 -2.15
C LYS A 38 -8.58 9.54 -3.58
N LEU A 39 -9.43 8.68 -4.15
CA LEU A 39 -9.36 8.26 -5.55
C LEU A 39 -9.70 9.40 -6.52
N ASP A 40 -10.70 10.24 -6.19
CA ASP A 40 -10.98 11.46 -6.95
C ASP A 40 -9.82 12.44 -6.91
N GLU A 41 -9.16 12.59 -5.75
CA GLU A 41 -7.96 13.41 -5.61
C GLU A 41 -6.80 12.90 -6.49
N LEU A 42 -6.61 11.58 -6.58
CA LEU A 42 -5.66 10.94 -7.50
C LEU A 42 -6.06 11.18 -8.96
N GLY A 43 -7.36 11.28 -9.25
CA GLY A 43 -7.88 11.63 -10.56
C GLY A 43 -8.21 10.43 -11.45
N VAL A 44 -8.60 9.29 -10.87
CA VAL A 44 -9.17 8.18 -11.66
C VAL A 44 -10.47 8.63 -12.34
N SER A 45 -10.83 8.00 -13.46
CA SER A 45 -11.99 8.43 -14.26
C SER A 45 -13.31 7.88 -13.74
N TYR A 46 -13.30 6.65 -13.19
CA TYR A 46 -14.47 6.01 -12.61
C TYR A 46 -14.12 5.37 -11.27
N ILE A 47 -15.07 5.40 -10.34
CA ILE A 47 -15.00 4.71 -9.04
C ILE A 47 -16.27 3.89 -8.87
N GLU A 48 -16.13 2.57 -8.75
CA GLU A 48 -17.24 1.67 -8.53
C GLU A 48 -17.63 1.59 -7.07
N GLY A 49 -18.75 2.22 -6.70
CA GLY A 49 -19.17 2.41 -5.31
C GLY A 49 -19.68 1.15 -4.60
N GLY A 50 -20.15 0.16 -5.36
CA GLY A 50 -20.77 -1.05 -4.83
C GLY A 50 -21.98 -1.52 -5.62
N TRP A 51 -22.73 -2.45 -5.02
CA TRP A 51 -23.93 -3.06 -5.59
C TRP A 51 -25.17 -2.69 -4.74
N PRO A 52 -25.88 -1.59 -5.08
CA PRO A 52 -26.96 -1.04 -4.24
C PRO A 52 -28.14 -2.01 -4.05
N GLY A 53 -28.42 -2.85 -5.05
CA GLY A 53 -29.48 -3.86 -4.97
C GLY A 53 -29.14 -5.09 -4.12
N SER A 54 -27.86 -5.28 -3.75
CA SER A 54 -27.39 -6.47 -3.05
C SER A 54 -27.01 -6.18 -1.60
N ASN A 55 -26.36 -5.04 -1.33
CA ASN A 55 -25.77 -4.74 -0.04
C ASN A 55 -26.33 -3.43 0.57
N PRO A 56 -26.98 -3.48 1.75
CA PRO A 56 -27.48 -2.27 2.42
C PRO A 56 -26.41 -1.21 2.69
N LYS A 57 -25.15 -1.60 2.94
CA LYS A 57 -24.05 -0.66 3.14
C LYS A 57 -23.73 0.12 1.87
N ASP A 58 -23.87 -0.52 0.71
CA ASP A 58 -23.63 0.14 -0.59
C ASP A 58 -24.75 1.13 -0.89
N LEU A 59 -25.99 0.78 -0.55
CA LEU A 59 -27.11 1.72 -0.64
C LEU A 59 -26.89 2.97 0.23
N GLU A 60 -26.36 2.79 1.46
CA GLU A 60 -25.98 3.92 2.32
C GLU A 60 -24.86 4.76 1.69
N PHE A 61 -23.82 4.12 1.15
CA PHE A 61 -22.76 4.81 0.40
C PHE A 61 -23.34 5.67 -0.73
N PHE A 62 -24.23 5.13 -1.58
CA PHE A 62 -24.84 5.89 -2.68
C PHE A 62 -25.73 7.05 -2.20
N ARG A 63 -26.30 6.98 -0.99
CA ARG A 63 -27.06 8.10 -0.41
C ARG A 63 -26.14 9.22 0.06
N GLU A 64 -25.00 8.87 0.65
CA GLU A 64 -24.05 9.85 1.18
C GLU A 64 -23.16 10.44 0.10
N VAL A 65 -22.71 9.63 -0.87
CA VAL A 65 -21.80 10.06 -1.95
C VAL A 65 -22.43 11.15 -2.84
N LYS A 66 -23.76 11.15 -2.99
CA LYS A 66 -24.52 12.21 -3.69
C LYS A 66 -24.35 13.61 -3.09
N LYS A 67 -23.96 13.70 -1.82
CA LYS A 67 -23.77 14.96 -1.11
C LYS A 67 -22.36 15.53 -1.32
N LEU A 68 -21.49 14.77 -1.98
CA LEU A 68 -20.10 15.13 -2.25
C LEU A 68 -19.96 15.57 -3.71
N GLU A 69 -18.99 16.45 -3.94
CA GLU A 69 -18.63 16.89 -5.29
C GLU A 69 -17.34 16.20 -5.73
N PHE A 70 -17.39 15.52 -6.86
CA PHE A 70 -16.25 14.86 -7.50
C PHE A 70 -15.73 15.72 -8.65
N LYS A 71 -14.41 15.90 -8.73
CA LYS A 71 -13.79 16.78 -9.74
C LYS A 71 -13.32 16.02 -10.97
N ASN A 72 -12.90 14.76 -10.78
CA ASN A 72 -12.25 13.96 -11.81
C ASN A 72 -13.02 12.67 -12.10
N ALA A 73 -13.56 12.03 -11.06
CA ALA A 73 -14.18 10.72 -11.15
C ALA A 73 -15.70 10.79 -11.30
N GLN A 74 -16.25 9.87 -12.07
CA GLN A 74 -17.67 9.56 -12.07
C GLN A 74 -17.92 8.31 -11.22
N ILE A 75 -18.86 8.41 -10.28
CA ILE A 75 -19.27 7.27 -9.46
C ILE A 75 -20.15 6.33 -10.30
N THR A 76 -19.83 5.04 -10.27
CA THR A 76 -20.60 3.99 -10.93
C THR A 76 -21.25 3.05 -9.93
N ALA A 77 -22.41 2.50 -10.29
CA ALA A 77 -23.06 1.41 -9.57
C ALA A 77 -22.93 0.10 -10.34
N PHE A 78 -22.59 -0.98 -9.64
CA PHE A 78 -22.50 -2.33 -10.20
C PHE A 78 -23.85 -3.04 -10.09
N SER A 79 -24.23 -3.78 -11.13
CA SER A 79 -25.36 -4.71 -11.11
C SER A 79 -25.18 -5.83 -12.15
N SER A 80 -26.01 -6.86 -12.07
CA SER A 80 -26.16 -7.86 -13.13
C SER A 80 -27.22 -7.45 -14.15
N THR A 81 -27.22 -8.14 -15.29
CA THR A 81 -28.40 -8.19 -16.19
C THR A 81 -29.68 -8.62 -15.46
N ARG A 82 -30.85 -8.30 -16.03
CA ARG A 82 -32.15 -8.76 -15.54
C ARG A 82 -32.16 -10.28 -15.36
N LYS A 83 -32.87 -10.81 -14.37
CA LYS A 83 -32.95 -12.28 -14.21
C LYS A 83 -33.63 -12.96 -15.41
N PRO A 84 -33.34 -14.26 -15.65
CA PRO A 84 -34.02 -15.02 -16.70
C PRO A 84 -35.53 -15.05 -16.50
N ASN A 85 -36.29 -14.95 -17.59
CA ASN A 85 -37.75 -15.08 -17.62
C ASN A 85 -38.54 -14.04 -16.77
N ILE A 86 -37.89 -12.96 -16.31
CA ILE A 86 -38.60 -11.82 -15.69
C ILE A 86 -38.49 -10.58 -16.57
N SER A 87 -39.51 -9.74 -16.50
CA SER A 87 -39.48 -8.45 -17.21
C SER A 87 -38.54 -7.47 -16.51
N ILE A 88 -37.92 -6.58 -17.29
CA ILE A 88 -37.00 -5.54 -16.80
C ILE A 88 -37.62 -4.66 -15.69
N SER A 89 -38.92 -4.38 -15.80
CA SER A 89 -39.68 -3.58 -14.83
C SER A 89 -39.86 -4.27 -13.47
N GLN A 90 -39.67 -5.58 -13.38
CA GLN A 90 -39.81 -6.37 -12.16
C GLN A 90 -38.46 -6.65 -11.48
N ASP A 91 -37.35 -6.25 -12.09
CA ASP A 91 -36.02 -6.50 -11.53
C ASP A 91 -35.67 -5.46 -10.46
N SER A 92 -35.74 -5.87 -9.20
CA SER A 92 -35.47 -4.99 -8.05
C SER A 92 -34.02 -4.51 -7.98
N ASN A 93 -33.05 -5.25 -8.52
CA ASN A 93 -31.64 -4.84 -8.51
C ASN A 93 -31.43 -3.65 -9.44
N LEU A 94 -32.05 -3.69 -10.61
CA LEU A 94 -31.97 -2.60 -11.58
C LEU A 94 -32.77 -1.37 -11.12
N GLN A 95 -33.91 -1.55 -10.43
CA GLN A 95 -34.59 -0.41 -9.80
C GLN A 95 -33.71 0.24 -8.73
N ALA A 96 -33.09 -0.55 -7.84
CA ALA A 96 -32.18 -0.02 -6.82
C ALA A 96 -30.97 0.72 -7.44
N LEU A 97 -30.48 0.26 -8.59
CA LEU A 97 -29.45 0.95 -9.35
C LEU A 97 -29.93 2.32 -9.87
N ILE A 98 -31.15 2.41 -10.42
CA ILE A 98 -31.72 3.71 -10.82
C ILE A 98 -31.91 4.64 -9.61
N ASP A 99 -32.43 4.12 -8.51
CA ASP A 99 -32.64 4.89 -7.27
C ASP A 99 -31.32 5.40 -6.65
N SER A 100 -30.22 4.68 -6.92
CA SER A 100 -28.87 5.11 -6.55
C SER A 100 -28.46 6.42 -7.23
N GLY A 101 -29.16 6.88 -8.27
CA GLY A 101 -29.00 8.18 -8.92
C GLY A 101 -27.63 8.41 -9.56
N VAL A 102 -26.90 7.35 -9.88
CA VAL A 102 -25.65 7.43 -10.63
C VAL A 102 -25.90 7.79 -12.09
N GLU A 103 -24.92 8.45 -12.70
CA GLU A 103 -24.95 8.80 -14.13
C GLU A 103 -24.32 7.70 -15.02
N ALA A 104 -23.58 6.77 -14.42
CA ALA A 104 -22.99 5.62 -15.09
C ALA A 104 -23.23 4.32 -14.31
N ALA A 105 -23.43 3.23 -15.04
CA ALA A 105 -23.70 1.90 -14.51
C ALA A 105 -22.81 0.85 -15.14
N THR A 106 -22.33 -0.08 -14.32
CA THR A 106 -21.55 -1.24 -14.77
C THR A 106 -22.38 -2.50 -14.63
N ILE A 107 -22.61 -3.16 -15.76
CA ILE A 107 -23.51 -4.31 -15.87
C ILE A 107 -22.71 -5.55 -16.25
N VAL A 108 -22.72 -6.53 -15.36
CA VAL A 108 -22.10 -7.83 -15.61
C VAL A 108 -23.05 -8.76 -16.37
N GLY A 109 -22.53 -9.39 -17.43
CA GLY A 109 -23.24 -10.39 -18.23
C GLY A 109 -22.36 -11.61 -18.54
N LYS A 110 -22.95 -12.81 -18.52
CA LYS A 110 -22.23 -14.07 -18.81
C LYS A 110 -21.93 -14.19 -20.29
N THR A 111 -20.66 -14.37 -20.65
CA THR A 111 -20.25 -14.54 -22.07
C THR A 111 -19.83 -15.95 -22.44
N TRP A 112 -19.73 -16.85 -21.45
CA TRP A 112 -19.41 -18.25 -21.67
C TRP A 112 -20.70 -19.09 -21.60
N ASP A 113 -21.03 -19.78 -22.68
CA ASP A 113 -22.19 -20.68 -22.79
C ASP A 113 -22.30 -21.67 -21.61
N PHE A 114 -21.17 -22.18 -21.12
CA PHE A 114 -21.10 -22.99 -19.90
C PHE A 114 -21.79 -22.31 -18.71
N HIS A 115 -21.52 -21.04 -18.44
CA HIS A 115 -22.14 -20.31 -17.33
C HIS A 115 -23.61 -19.98 -17.59
N VAL A 116 -23.99 -19.78 -18.86
CA VAL A 116 -25.40 -19.58 -19.22
C VAL A 116 -26.22 -20.82 -18.87
N TYR A 117 -25.72 -22.00 -19.24
CA TYR A 117 -26.42 -23.25 -18.95
C TYR A 117 -26.32 -23.70 -17.50
N ARG A 118 -25.18 -23.45 -16.83
CA ARG A 118 -24.89 -24.01 -15.49
C ARG A 118 -25.15 -23.06 -14.33
N ALA A 119 -24.97 -21.76 -14.52
CA ALA A 119 -25.13 -20.78 -13.45
C ALA A 119 -26.44 -19.99 -13.60
N LEU A 120 -26.78 -19.56 -14.82
CA LEU A 120 -28.04 -18.87 -15.09
C LEU A 120 -29.21 -19.82 -15.32
N GLU A 121 -28.94 -21.09 -15.62
CA GLU A 121 -29.93 -22.13 -15.92
C GLU A 121 -30.95 -21.70 -17.00
N THR A 122 -30.46 -21.03 -18.04
CA THR A 122 -31.28 -20.48 -19.13
C THR A 122 -30.69 -20.80 -20.52
N THR A 123 -31.33 -20.31 -21.59
CA THR A 123 -30.84 -20.49 -22.97
C THR A 123 -29.92 -19.35 -23.41
N LEU A 124 -29.13 -19.59 -24.46
CA LEU A 124 -28.24 -18.59 -25.06
C LEU A 124 -29.03 -17.39 -25.58
N GLU A 125 -30.18 -17.64 -26.22
CA GLU A 125 -31.07 -16.62 -26.75
C GLU A 125 -31.66 -15.74 -25.63
N GLU A 126 -32.06 -16.35 -24.52
CA GLU A 126 -32.56 -15.60 -23.37
C GLU A 126 -31.46 -14.78 -22.70
N ASN A 127 -30.23 -15.29 -22.60
CA ASN A 127 -29.11 -14.49 -22.10
C ASN A 127 -28.81 -13.26 -22.99
N LEU A 128 -28.81 -13.43 -24.32
CA LEU A 128 -28.67 -12.30 -25.25
C LEU A 128 -29.82 -11.29 -25.10
N SER A 129 -31.05 -11.77 -24.90
CA SER A 129 -32.22 -10.95 -24.63
C SER A 129 -32.08 -10.17 -23.31
N MET A 130 -31.66 -10.83 -22.22
CA MET A 130 -31.41 -10.22 -20.92
C MET A 130 -30.40 -9.07 -21.02
N ILE A 131 -29.31 -9.27 -21.76
CA ILE A 131 -28.28 -8.26 -22.00
C ILE A 131 -28.89 -7.06 -22.76
N LYS A 132 -29.56 -7.32 -23.89
CA LYS A 132 -30.17 -6.26 -24.71
C LYS A 132 -31.20 -5.44 -23.94
N ASP A 133 -32.10 -6.11 -23.25
CA ASP A 133 -33.17 -5.47 -22.46
C ASP A 133 -32.59 -4.61 -21.35
N THR A 134 -31.56 -5.11 -20.65
CA THR A 134 -30.95 -4.38 -19.53
C THR A 134 -30.25 -3.12 -20.01
N ILE A 135 -29.40 -3.24 -21.03
CA ILE A 135 -28.64 -2.09 -21.54
C ILE A 135 -29.60 -1.06 -22.13
N ALA A 136 -30.55 -1.49 -22.99
CA ALA A 136 -31.51 -0.58 -23.59
C ALA A 136 -32.35 0.18 -22.54
N PHE A 137 -32.74 -0.49 -21.45
CA PHE A 137 -33.45 0.15 -20.35
C PHE A 137 -32.60 1.22 -19.65
N LEU A 138 -31.33 0.95 -19.36
CA LEU A 138 -30.46 1.94 -18.73
C LEU A 138 -30.15 3.12 -19.65
N LYS A 139 -29.98 2.87 -20.95
CA LYS A 139 -29.84 3.91 -21.97
C LYS A 139 -31.10 4.78 -22.11
N ASP A 140 -32.30 4.21 -22.03
CA ASP A 140 -33.57 4.97 -21.97
C ASP A 140 -33.63 5.91 -20.75
N LYS A 141 -33.00 5.51 -19.63
CA LYS A 141 -32.85 6.35 -18.43
C LYS A 141 -31.72 7.38 -18.52
N GLY A 142 -30.98 7.41 -19.64
CA GLY A 142 -29.93 8.38 -19.89
C GLY A 142 -28.59 8.06 -19.23
N LEU A 143 -28.40 6.83 -18.73
CA LEU A 143 -27.14 6.44 -18.11
C LEU A 143 -26.07 6.12 -19.17
N GLU A 144 -24.82 6.37 -18.81
CA GLU A 144 -23.67 5.72 -19.46
C GLU A 144 -23.58 4.27 -18.96
N VAL A 145 -23.35 3.32 -19.87
CA VAL A 145 -23.35 1.88 -19.55
C VAL A 145 -22.02 1.26 -19.92
N LEU A 146 -21.39 0.65 -18.93
CA LEU A 146 -20.21 -0.20 -19.09
C LEU A 146 -20.66 -1.66 -18.99
N PHE A 147 -20.42 -2.43 -20.05
CA PHE A 147 -20.78 -3.84 -20.06
C PHE A 147 -19.55 -4.70 -19.75
N ASP A 148 -19.56 -5.33 -18.57
CA ASP A 148 -18.55 -6.28 -18.13
C ASP A 148 -18.89 -7.68 -18.68
N ALA A 149 -18.14 -8.07 -19.70
CA ALA A 149 -18.22 -9.38 -20.34
C ALA A 149 -17.52 -10.43 -19.45
N GLU A 150 -18.26 -10.97 -18.49
CA GLU A 150 -17.76 -11.90 -17.48
C GLU A 150 -17.35 -13.26 -18.08
N HIS A 151 -16.16 -13.74 -17.71
CA HIS A 151 -15.50 -14.91 -18.29
C HIS A 151 -15.26 -14.82 -19.80
N PHE A 152 -15.06 -13.62 -20.35
CA PHE A 152 -14.88 -13.41 -21.79
C PHE A 152 -13.76 -14.26 -22.39
N PHE A 153 -12.56 -14.24 -21.81
CA PHE A 153 -11.43 -14.92 -22.45
C PHE A 153 -11.58 -16.44 -22.46
N ASP A 154 -12.05 -17.05 -21.37
CA ASP A 154 -12.34 -18.49 -21.34
C ASP A 154 -13.51 -18.86 -22.27
N GLY A 155 -14.58 -18.05 -22.27
CA GLY A 155 -15.70 -18.22 -23.18
C GLY A 155 -15.29 -18.11 -24.64
N TYR A 156 -14.43 -17.15 -24.99
CA TYR A 156 -13.94 -16.95 -26.35
C TYR A 156 -13.04 -18.11 -26.81
N LYS A 157 -12.14 -18.61 -25.94
CA LYS A 157 -11.30 -19.78 -26.27
C LYS A 157 -12.13 -21.04 -26.52
N GLN A 158 -13.27 -21.18 -25.82
CA GLN A 158 -14.12 -22.37 -25.91
C GLN A 158 -15.18 -22.27 -27.03
N ASN A 159 -15.80 -21.10 -27.18
CA ASN A 159 -16.87 -20.83 -28.15
C ASN A 159 -16.80 -19.35 -28.61
N PRO A 160 -15.92 -19.02 -29.57
CA PRO A 160 -15.74 -17.67 -30.05
C PRO A 160 -17.04 -17.04 -30.57
N ASP A 161 -17.82 -17.79 -31.36
CA ASP A 161 -19.04 -17.28 -32.01
C ASP A 161 -20.05 -16.77 -30.97
N TYR A 162 -20.24 -17.51 -29.87
CA TYR A 162 -21.15 -17.09 -28.82
C TYR A 162 -20.62 -15.91 -28.00
N ALA A 163 -19.33 -15.93 -27.63
CA ALA A 163 -18.71 -14.81 -26.92
C ALA A 163 -18.80 -13.50 -27.73
N LEU A 164 -18.61 -13.58 -29.06
CA LEU A 164 -18.80 -12.46 -29.97
C LEU A 164 -20.27 -12.03 -30.08
N ALA A 165 -21.21 -12.97 -30.17
CA ALA A 165 -22.64 -12.66 -30.19
C ALA A 165 -23.09 -11.87 -28.95
N VAL A 166 -22.53 -12.20 -27.78
CA VAL A 166 -22.78 -11.47 -26.52
C VAL A 166 -22.25 -10.03 -26.61
N LEU A 167 -21.02 -9.83 -27.09
CA LEU A 167 -20.48 -8.48 -27.27
C LEU A 167 -21.30 -7.65 -28.27
N MET A 168 -21.71 -8.26 -29.39
CA MET A 168 -22.55 -7.57 -30.38
C MET A 168 -23.93 -7.24 -29.81
N ALA A 169 -24.52 -8.12 -29.00
CA ALA A 169 -25.78 -7.85 -28.33
C ALA A 169 -25.69 -6.61 -27.41
N ALA A 170 -24.59 -6.49 -26.65
CA ALA A 170 -24.35 -5.33 -25.81
C ALA A 170 -24.08 -4.05 -26.64
N ALA A 171 -23.30 -4.15 -27.71
CA ALA A 171 -23.01 -3.03 -28.61
C ALA A 171 -24.27 -2.50 -29.31
N GLU A 172 -25.09 -3.40 -29.87
CA GLU A 172 -26.36 -3.08 -30.54
C GLU A 172 -27.37 -2.43 -29.59
N ALA A 173 -27.36 -2.82 -28.31
CA ALA A 173 -28.22 -2.24 -27.28
C ALA A 173 -27.76 -0.85 -26.81
N GLY A 174 -26.56 -0.42 -27.23
CA GLY A 174 -26.04 0.93 -26.98
C GLY A 174 -25.09 1.05 -25.78
N SER A 175 -24.38 -0.02 -25.42
CA SER A 175 -23.30 0.06 -24.42
C SER A 175 -22.22 1.08 -24.83
N ASP A 176 -21.75 1.88 -23.88
CA ASP A 176 -20.69 2.88 -24.12
C ASP A 176 -19.29 2.26 -24.02
N TRP A 177 -19.16 1.19 -23.22
CA TRP A 177 -17.94 0.39 -23.09
C TRP A 177 -18.24 -1.10 -23.22
N LEU A 178 -17.34 -1.84 -23.85
CA LEU A 178 -17.29 -3.30 -23.79
C LEU A 178 -16.02 -3.70 -23.04
N VAL A 179 -16.17 -4.22 -21.83
CA VAL A 179 -15.07 -4.56 -20.95
C VAL A 179 -14.88 -6.07 -20.95
N LEU A 180 -13.72 -6.54 -21.41
CA LEU A 180 -13.42 -7.96 -21.55
C LEU A 180 -12.82 -8.48 -20.23
N CYS A 181 -13.52 -9.39 -19.55
CA CYS A 181 -13.12 -9.85 -18.24
C CYS A 181 -12.34 -11.18 -18.29
N ASP A 182 -11.16 -11.22 -17.67
CA ASP A 182 -10.43 -12.46 -17.33
C ASP A 182 -10.76 -12.84 -15.89
N THR A 183 -12.01 -13.26 -15.67
CA THR A 183 -12.59 -13.50 -14.34
C THR A 183 -11.83 -14.57 -13.54
N ASN A 184 -11.30 -15.59 -14.23
CA ASN A 184 -10.49 -16.63 -13.58
C ASN A 184 -9.01 -16.24 -13.45
N GLY A 185 -8.58 -15.11 -14.01
CA GLY A 185 -7.19 -14.64 -13.98
C GLY A 185 -6.17 -15.57 -14.66
N GLY A 186 -6.64 -16.46 -15.53
CA GLY A 186 -5.85 -17.56 -16.11
C GLY A 186 -5.34 -17.30 -17.52
N THR A 187 -5.66 -16.15 -18.12
CA THR A 187 -5.29 -15.85 -19.51
C THR A 187 -3.83 -15.42 -19.59
N MET A 188 -3.11 -15.92 -20.59
CA MET A 188 -1.69 -15.60 -20.77
C MET A 188 -1.48 -14.37 -21.67
N PRO A 189 -0.37 -13.62 -21.49
CA PRO A 189 -0.03 -12.42 -22.26
C PRO A 189 -0.16 -12.53 -23.78
N TRP A 190 0.29 -13.64 -24.37
CA TRP A 190 0.23 -13.85 -25.83
C TRP A 190 -1.19 -14.13 -26.34
N GLU A 191 -2.09 -14.61 -25.49
CA GLU A 191 -3.50 -14.81 -25.82
C GLU A 191 -4.20 -13.45 -25.92
N ILE A 192 -3.95 -12.53 -24.98
CA ILE A 192 -4.45 -11.15 -25.03
C ILE A 192 -4.03 -10.48 -26.35
N SER A 193 -2.75 -10.59 -26.72
CA SER A 193 -2.22 -9.98 -27.94
C SER A 193 -2.84 -10.53 -29.23
N SER A 194 -3.42 -11.73 -29.22
CA SER A 194 -4.07 -12.31 -30.39
C SER A 194 -5.59 -12.07 -30.41
N ILE A 195 -6.24 -12.07 -29.24
CA ILE A 195 -7.69 -11.93 -29.10
C ILE A 195 -8.12 -10.47 -29.30
N ILE A 196 -7.49 -9.52 -28.61
CA ILE A 196 -7.93 -8.10 -28.61
C ILE A 196 -8.02 -7.49 -30.02
N PRO A 197 -7.03 -7.67 -30.93
CA PRO A 197 -7.13 -7.14 -32.29
C PRO A 197 -8.34 -7.69 -33.07
N SER A 198 -8.72 -8.95 -32.83
CA SER A 198 -9.88 -9.58 -33.47
C SER A 198 -11.19 -8.93 -33.01
N ILE A 199 -11.27 -8.54 -31.74
CA ILE A 199 -12.46 -7.85 -31.19
C ILE A 199 -12.52 -6.41 -31.69
N ASN A 200 -11.40 -5.70 -31.71
CA ASN A 200 -11.32 -4.33 -32.24
C ASN A 200 -11.74 -4.25 -33.71
N ALA A 201 -11.57 -5.31 -34.49
CA ALA A 201 -11.95 -5.34 -35.90
C ALA A 201 -13.48 -5.40 -36.15
N ILE A 202 -14.27 -5.79 -35.14
CA ILE A 202 -15.71 -6.06 -35.30
C ILE A 202 -16.63 -5.04 -34.62
N THR A 203 -16.10 -4.12 -33.82
CA THR A 203 -16.89 -3.11 -33.10
C THR A 203 -16.22 -1.74 -33.12
N THR A 204 -17.04 -0.69 -33.13
CA THR A 204 -16.59 0.69 -32.94
C THR A 204 -16.71 1.17 -31.50
N ILE A 205 -17.34 0.39 -30.62
CA ILE A 205 -17.46 0.69 -29.19
C ILE A 205 -16.08 0.52 -28.55
N PRO A 206 -15.60 1.49 -27.75
CA PRO A 206 -14.29 1.38 -27.12
C PRO A 206 -14.23 0.18 -26.16
N LEU A 207 -13.09 -0.53 -26.22
CA LEU A 207 -12.85 -1.70 -25.39
C LEU A 207 -12.15 -1.34 -24.08
N GLY A 208 -12.56 -1.99 -23.01
CA GLY A 208 -11.85 -2.05 -21.73
C GLY A 208 -11.43 -3.48 -21.38
N VAL A 209 -10.65 -3.64 -20.31
CA VAL A 209 -10.34 -4.95 -19.73
C VAL A 209 -10.46 -4.93 -18.21
N HIS A 210 -10.88 -6.05 -17.63
CA HIS A 210 -10.93 -6.30 -16.19
C HIS A 210 -10.27 -7.65 -15.91
N LEU A 211 -9.07 -7.66 -15.33
CA LEU A 211 -8.24 -8.86 -15.29
C LEU A 211 -7.87 -9.23 -13.86
N HIS A 212 -8.18 -10.47 -13.47
CA HIS A 212 -7.74 -11.04 -12.20
C HIS A 212 -6.32 -11.62 -12.30
N ASN A 213 -5.70 -11.85 -11.15
CA ASN A 213 -4.26 -12.10 -11.05
C ASN A 213 -3.88 -13.56 -10.68
N ASP A 214 -4.78 -14.52 -10.90
CA ASP A 214 -4.56 -15.93 -10.53
C ASP A 214 -3.31 -16.55 -11.22
N ALA A 215 -2.99 -16.18 -12.46
CA ALA A 215 -1.75 -16.57 -13.15
C ALA A 215 -0.58 -15.58 -12.93
N GLY A 216 -0.73 -14.59 -12.05
CA GLY A 216 0.26 -13.52 -11.82
C GLY A 216 0.47 -12.58 -13.01
N CYS A 217 -0.47 -12.56 -13.97
CA CYS A 217 -0.34 -11.84 -15.23
C CYS A 217 -1.31 -10.64 -15.39
N ALA A 218 -2.07 -10.25 -14.36
CA ALA A 218 -3.10 -9.22 -14.51
C ALA A 218 -2.54 -7.87 -15.01
N VAL A 219 -1.41 -7.44 -14.44
CA VAL A 219 -0.75 -6.17 -14.83
C VAL A 219 -0.19 -6.27 -16.25
N SER A 220 0.54 -7.34 -16.59
CA SER A 220 1.14 -7.51 -17.91
C SER A 220 0.08 -7.64 -19.00
N ASN A 221 -0.98 -8.42 -18.74
CA ASN A 221 -2.11 -8.57 -19.65
C ASN A 221 -2.84 -7.25 -19.89
N SER A 222 -3.03 -6.43 -18.85
CA SER A 222 -3.67 -5.11 -18.97
C SER A 222 -2.86 -4.18 -19.87
N LEU A 223 -1.53 -4.13 -19.68
CA LEU A 223 -0.64 -3.32 -20.52
C LEU A 223 -0.65 -3.78 -21.99
N ILE A 224 -0.68 -5.10 -22.23
CA ILE A 224 -0.79 -5.68 -23.58
C ILE A 224 -2.14 -5.38 -24.21
N ALA A 225 -3.23 -5.42 -23.45
CA ALA A 225 -4.55 -5.04 -23.94
C ALA A 225 -4.57 -3.58 -24.40
N ILE A 226 -4.00 -2.67 -23.59
CA ILE A 226 -3.84 -1.25 -23.96
C ILE A 226 -2.99 -1.09 -25.22
N GLN A 227 -1.87 -1.83 -25.32
CA GLN A 227 -1.01 -1.81 -26.50
C GLN A 227 -1.77 -2.27 -27.77
N ASN A 228 -2.71 -3.19 -27.63
CA ASN A 228 -3.53 -3.73 -28.71
C ASN A 228 -4.85 -2.97 -28.95
N GLY A 229 -5.06 -1.83 -28.29
CA GLY A 229 -6.12 -0.88 -28.63
C GLY A 229 -7.24 -0.74 -27.59
N CYS A 230 -7.19 -1.44 -26.45
CA CYS A 230 -8.08 -1.14 -25.33
C CYS A 230 -7.79 0.27 -24.78
N LYS A 231 -8.86 0.98 -24.43
CA LYS A 231 -8.82 2.37 -23.97
C LYS A 231 -9.21 2.53 -22.50
N GLN A 232 -9.57 1.44 -21.83
CA GLN A 232 -9.88 1.43 -20.40
C GLN A 232 -9.25 0.21 -19.74
N VAL A 233 -8.86 0.36 -18.48
CA VAL A 233 -8.52 -0.75 -17.59
C VAL A 233 -9.28 -0.61 -16.28
N GLN A 234 -9.87 -1.71 -15.83
CA GLN A 234 -10.45 -1.85 -14.51
C GLN A 234 -9.47 -2.60 -13.59
N GLY A 235 -9.31 -2.10 -12.37
CA GLY A 235 -8.45 -2.71 -11.37
C GLY A 235 -8.68 -2.09 -10.00
N THR A 236 -7.83 -2.45 -9.04
CA THR A 236 -7.92 -1.93 -7.67
C THR A 236 -6.61 -1.33 -7.21
N ILE A 237 -6.69 -0.36 -6.31
CA ILE A 237 -5.53 0.08 -5.54
C ILE A 237 -5.01 -1.10 -4.73
N ASN A 238 -3.70 -1.33 -4.81
CA ASN A 238 -2.99 -2.41 -4.15
C ASN A 238 -3.34 -3.83 -4.63
N GLY A 239 -4.03 -3.95 -5.77
CA GLY A 239 -4.40 -5.24 -6.35
C GLY A 239 -5.37 -6.04 -5.48
N PHE A 240 -6.10 -5.41 -4.55
CA PHE A 240 -7.12 -6.08 -3.75
C PHE A 240 -8.21 -6.71 -4.62
N GLY A 241 -8.79 -7.81 -4.13
CA GLY A 241 -9.86 -8.53 -4.81
C GLY A 241 -9.95 -9.97 -4.36
N GLU A 242 -10.84 -10.73 -4.99
CA GLU A 242 -10.96 -12.16 -4.74
C GLU A 242 -9.67 -12.93 -5.06
N ARG A 243 -9.39 -14.00 -4.30
CA ARG A 243 -8.30 -14.96 -4.54
C ARG A 243 -6.92 -14.28 -4.60
N CYS A 244 -6.32 -14.20 -5.78
CA CYS A 244 -5.02 -13.58 -6.04
C CYS A 244 -5.13 -12.07 -6.34
N GLY A 245 -6.34 -11.51 -6.30
CA GLY A 245 -6.62 -10.09 -6.49
C GLY A 245 -6.87 -9.68 -7.94
N ASN A 246 -7.01 -8.37 -8.11
CA ASN A 246 -7.21 -7.71 -9.40
C ASN A 246 -5.89 -7.19 -9.98
N ALA A 247 -5.93 -6.67 -11.20
CA ALA A 247 -4.84 -5.87 -11.74
C ALA A 247 -4.54 -4.68 -10.82
N ASP A 248 -3.31 -4.63 -10.30
CA ASP A 248 -2.88 -3.61 -9.36
C ASP A 248 -2.70 -2.25 -10.06
N LEU A 249 -3.59 -1.29 -9.74
CA LEU A 249 -3.54 0.06 -10.27
C LEU A 249 -2.26 0.82 -9.87
N CYS A 250 -1.66 0.47 -8.72
CA CYS A 250 -0.39 1.06 -8.28
C CYS A 250 0.78 0.67 -9.19
N ALA A 251 0.69 -0.49 -9.86
CA ALA A 251 1.64 -0.92 -10.88
C ALA A 251 1.27 -0.43 -12.28
N LEU A 252 -0.03 -0.41 -12.61
CA LEU A 252 -0.52 -0.04 -13.93
C LEU A 252 -0.35 1.45 -14.24
N ILE A 253 -0.81 2.32 -13.35
CA ILE A 253 -0.83 3.77 -13.59
C ILE A 253 0.57 4.31 -13.96
N PRO A 254 1.64 4.06 -13.17
CA PRO A 254 2.98 4.50 -13.54
C PRO A 254 3.51 3.84 -14.81
N SER A 255 3.17 2.58 -15.06
CA SER A 255 3.60 1.88 -16.27
C SER A 255 2.95 2.49 -17.52
N ILE A 256 1.68 2.89 -17.45
CA ILE A 256 0.98 3.56 -18.54
C ILE A 256 1.60 4.95 -18.80
N GLU A 257 1.79 5.77 -17.77
CA GLU A 257 2.31 7.13 -17.95
C GLU A 257 3.80 7.16 -18.29
N LEU A 258 4.63 6.47 -17.52
CA LEU A 258 6.10 6.60 -17.59
C LEU A 258 6.74 5.62 -18.58
N LYS A 259 6.08 4.50 -18.92
CA LYS A 259 6.64 3.47 -19.82
C LYS A 259 5.95 3.41 -21.17
N MET A 260 4.63 3.56 -21.20
CA MET A 260 3.88 3.61 -22.48
C MET A 260 3.78 5.03 -23.05
N GLY A 261 4.10 6.06 -22.25
CA GLY A 261 3.99 7.46 -22.67
C GLY A 261 2.54 7.88 -22.95
N LYS A 262 1.58 7.22 -22.29
CA LYS A 262 0.14 7.45 -22.44
C LYS A 262 -0.38 8.13 -21.19
N ARG A 263 -1.20 9.17 -21.33
CA ARG A 263 -1.81 9.84 -20.17
C ARG A 263 -2.99 9.04 -19.64
N CYS A 264 -3.04 8.78 -18.34
CA CYS A 264 -4.18 8.12 -17.70
C CYS A 264 -4.69 8.81 -16.43
N LEU A 265 -3.93 9.79 -15.90
CA LEU A 265 -4.36 10.69 -14.84
C LEU A 265 -4.28 12.17 -15.28
N PRO A 266 -4.93 13.09 -14.55
CA PRO A 266 -4.68 14.52 -14.70
C PRO A 266 -3.22 14.89 -14.42
N ASP A 267 -2.76 15.98 -15.03
CA ASP A 267 -1.37 16.41 -14.94
C ASP A 267 -0.88 16.60 -13.49
N GLY A 268 0.27 15.99 -13.19
CA GLY A 268 0.95 16.10 -11.89
C GLY A 268 0.38 15.20 -10.79
N LYS A 269 -0.70 14.44 -11.05
CA LYS A 269 -1.35 13.59 -10.04
C LYS A 269 -0.61 12.29 -9.75
N LEU A 270 0.23 11.81 -10.65
CA LEU A 270 1.02 10.59 -10.44
C LEU A 270 1.83 10.62 -9.12
N LYS A 271 2.27 11.81 -8.70
CA LYS A 271 3.04 12.01 -7.47
C LYS A 271 2.28 11.69 -6.18
N SER A 272 0.95 11.62 -6.19
CA SER A 272 0.17 11.23 -5.00
C SER A 272 -0.09 9.72 -4.92
N LEU A 273 0.36 8.93 -5.90
CA LEU A 273 0.02 7.51 -5.98
C LEU A 273 0.50 6.70 -4.76
N THR A 274 1.73 6.93 -4.31
CA THR A 274 2.27 6.26 -3.12
C THR A 274 1.43 6.56 -1.89
N GLU A 275 1.11 7.84 -1.65
CA GLU A 275 0.25 8.26 -0.53
C GLU A 275 -1.14 7.58 -0.59
N VAL A 276 -1.77 7.53 -1.77
CA VAL A 276 -3.08 6.87 -1.96
C VAL A 276 -3.00 5.38 -1.65
N SER A 277 -1.95 4.71 -2.11
CA SER A 277 -1.70 3.28 -1.83
C SER A 277 -1.63 3.00 -0.33
N HIS A 278 -0.85 3.78 0.43
CA HIS A 278 -0.74 3.63 1.89
C HIS A 278 -2.04 3.97 2.61
N TYR A 279 -2.71 5.05 2.19
CA TYR A 279 -3.99 5.48 2.78
C TYR A 279 -5.08 4.41 2.63
N VAL A 280 -5.21 3.79 1.46
CA VAL A 280 -6.17 2.71 1.22
C VAL A 280 -5.83 1.48 2.06
N SER A 281 -4.56 1.10 2.18
CA SER A 281 -4.13 0.00 3.07
C SER A 281 -4.47 0.27 4.53
N GLU A 282 -4.25 1.49 5.02
CA GLU A 282 -4.55 1.90 6.39
C GLU A 282 -6.06 1.81 6.68
N ILE A 283 -6.90 2.37 5.81
CA ILE A 283 -8.36 2.27 5.96
C ILE A 283 -8.87 0.83 5.84
N ALA A 284 -8.29 0.05 4.92
CA ALA A 284 -8.62 -1.37 4.77
C ALA A 284 -8.13 -2.22 5.95
N ASN A 285 -7.33 -1.65 6.86
CA ASN A 285 -6.63 -2.36 7.93
C ASN A 285 -5.80 -3.55 7.41
N MET A 286 -5.16 -3.35 6.24
CA MET A 286 -4.32 -4.33 5.57
C MET A 286 -2.85 -3.93 5.64
N PRO A 287 -1.93 -4.87 5.91
CA PRO A 287 -0.50 -4.57 5.89
C PRO A 287 -0.07 -4.14 4.49
N HIS A 288 0.68 -3.05 4.39
CA HIS A 288 1.25 -2.60 3.12
C HIS A 288 2.43 -3.48 2.70
N HIS A 289 2.50 -3.81 1.42
CA HIS A 289 3.58 -4.62 0.87
C HIS A 289 4.82 -3.76 0.60
N ASN A 290 5.83 -3.89 1.46
CA ASN A 290 7.06 -3.09 1.36
C ASN A 290 7.75 -3.16 -0.02
N ASN A 291 7.68 -4.28 -0.72
CA ASN A 291 8.30 -4.48 -2.03
C ASN A 291 7.31 -4.36 -3.21
N GLN A 292 6.12 -3.79 -2.99
CA GLN A 292 5.16 -3.54 -4.05
C GLN A 292 5.74 -2.62 -5.11
N PRO A 293 5.56 -2.91 -6.42
CA PRO A 293 6.06 -2.05 -7.50
C PRO A 293 5.64 -0.59 -7.31
N TYR A 294 6.58 0.33 -7.50
CA TYR A 294 6.43 1.79 -7.40
C TYR A 294 6.10 2.35 -6.02
N VAL A 295 5.14 1.79 -5.28
CA VAL A 295 4.58 2.41 -4.06
C VAL A 295 5.10 1.80 -2.75
N GLY A 296 5.77 0.65 -2.82
CA GLY A 296 6.38 0.02 -1.66
C GLY A 296 7.57 0.82 -1.12
N TYR A 297 7.71 0.90 0.21
CA TYR A 297 8.87 1.54 0.88
C TYR A 297 10.23 0.95 0.46
N GLY A 298 10.24 -0.29 -0.01
CA GLY A 298 11.40 -1.02 -0.50
C GLY A 298 11.56 -1.01 -2.02
N ALA A 299 10.62 -0.43 -2.78
CA ALA A 299 10.66 -0.43 -4.25
C ALA A 299 11.90 0.30 -4.81
N PHE A 300 12.40 1.28 -4.07
CA PHE A 300 13.60 2.07 -4.40
C PHE A 300 14.65 2.01 -3.28
N ALA A 301 14.70 0.89 -2.56
CA ALA A 301 15.69 0.67 -1.51
C ALA A 301 16.96 -0.01 -2.05
N HIS A 302 18.12 0.53 -1.69
CA HIS A 302 19.43 0.06 -2.14
C HIS A 302 20.30 -0.32 -0.94
N LYS A 303 20.60 -1.62 -0.81
CA LYS A 303 21.41 -2.16 0.29
C LYS A 303 22.86 -2.48 -0.14
N GLY A 304 23.04 -3.08 -1.31
CA GLY A 304 24.35 -3.54 -1.77
C GLY A 304 25.32 -2.40 -2.06
N GLY A 305 26.55 -2.48 -1.52
CA GLY A 305 27.55 -1.41 -1.68
C GLY A 305 27.92 -1.07 -3.14
N ILE A 306 27.93 -2.08 -4.04
CA ILE A 306 28.14 -1.84 -5.47
C ILE A 306 26.98 -1.03 -6.07
N HIS A 307 25.74 -1.33 -5.67
CA HIS A 307 24.55 -0.65 -6.18
C HIS A 307 24.59 0.83 -5.80
N VAL A 308 24.82 1.12 -4.52
CA VAL A 308 24.85 2.49 -4.00
C VAL A 308 26.01 3.29 -4.61
N SER A 309 27.16 2.67 -4.81
CA SER A 309 28.32 3.33 -5.44
C SER A 309 28.05 3.77 -6.88
N ALA A 310 27.37 2.95 -7.68
CA ALA A 310 27.00 3.37 -9.04
C ALA A 310 25.85 4.38 -9.03
N LEU A 311 24.87 4.19 -8.14
CA LEU A 311 23.73 5.08 -8.00
C LEU A 311 24.13 6.51 -7.63
N LEU A 312 25.14 6.67 -6.77
CA LEU A 312 25.71 7.99 -6.43
C LEU A 312 26.35 8.70 -7.63
N LYS A 313 26.77 7.97 -8.66
CA LYS A 313 27.31 8.54 -9.90
C LYS A 313 26.19 8.87 -10.88
N ASP A 314 25.26 7.94 -11.04
CA ASP A 314 24.05 8.12 -11.85
C ASP A 314 22.97 7.15 -11.35
N SER A 315 21.81 7.66 -10.95
CA SER A 315 20.71 6.85 -10.42
C SER A 315 20.12 5.89 -11.44
N GLN A 316 20.22 6.18 -12.73
CA GLN A 316 19.71 5.31 -13.81
C GLN A 316 20.42 3.95 -13.89
N THR A 317 21.55 3.80 -13.19
CA THR A 317 22.29 2.53 -13.12
C THR A 317 21.50 1.41 -12.44
N TYR A 318 20.60 1.75 -11.52
CA TYR A 318 19.82 0.78 -10.74
C TYR A 318 18.35 1.16 -10.56
N GLU A 319 17.92 2.33 -11.02
CA GLU A 319 16.52 2.77 -10.96
C GLU A 319 15.97 2.97 -12.36
N HIS A 320 14.78 2.41 -12.60
CA HIS A 320 14.14 2.52 -13.91
C HIS A 320 13.31 3.80 -14.07
N ILE A 321 13.06 4.56 -13.00
CA ILE A 321 12.39 5.88 -12.98
C ILE A 321 12.94 6.70 -11.79
N ASN A 322 12.65 8.01 -11.73
CA ASN A 322 12.86 8.76 -10.49
C ASN A 322 11.72 8.44 -9.52
N PRO A 323 11.98 7.95 -8.29
CA PRO A 323 10.93 7.61 -7.32
C PRO A 323 9.97 8.75 -6.98
N GLU A 324 10.44 10.00 -7.04
CA GLU A 324 9.63 11.18 -6.74
C GLU A 324 8.48 11.39 -7.75
N GLU A 325 8.58 10.80 -8.96
CA GLU A 325 7.53 10.86 -9.98
C GLU A 325 6.24 10.15 -9.54
N VAL A 326 6.36 9.13 -8.67
CA VAL A 326 5.24 8.35 -8.13
C VAL A 326 4.96 8.65 -6.65
N GLY A 327 5.58 9.68 -6.10
CA GLY A 327 5.45 10.05 -4.69
C GLY A 327 6.23 9.17 -3.72
N ASN A 328 7.19 8.39 -4.23
CA ASN A 328 8.08 7.60 -3.40
C ASN A 328 9.43 8.31 -3.27
N HIS A 329 10.34 7.75 -2.49
CA HIS A 329 11.69 8.29 -2.32
C HIS A 329 12.72 7.17 -2.33
N ARG A 330 13.93 7.53 -2.75
CA ARG A 330 15.07 6.63 -2.71
C ARG A 330 15.50 6.39 -1.27
N ARG A 331 15.77 5.14 -0.93
CA ARG A 331 16.30 4.78 0.39
C ARG A 331 17.61 4.01 0.23
N VAL A 332 18.64 4.42 0.97
CA VAL A 332 19.91 3.69 1.04
C VAL A 332 20.00 3.03 2.40
N LEU A 333 20.19 1.72 2.44
CA LEU A 333 20.23 0.96 3.67
C LEU A 333 21.69 0.72 4.09
N VAL A 334 21.94 0.75 5.39
CA VAL A 334 23.25 0.44 5.97
C VAL A 334 23.19 -0.91 6.68
N SER A 335 24.11 -1.81 6.32
CA SER A 335 24.19 -3.18 6.82
C SER A 335 25.61 -3.76 6.64
N GLU A 336 25.79 -5.04 6.94
CA GLU A 336 27.02 -5.81 6.68
C GLU A 336 27.52 -5.74 5.21
N LEU A 337 26.60 -5.61 4.25
CA LEU A 337 26.90 -5.50 2.82
C LEU A 337 27.26 -4.07 2.38
N SER A 338 27.18 -3.11 3.29
CA SER A 338 27.43 -1.71 2.97
C SER A 338 28.90 -1.41 2.72
N GLY A 339 29.11 -0.53 1.74
CA GLY A 339 30.40 0.07 1.44
C GLY A 339 30.51 1.49 1.99
N LEU A 340 31.63 2.13 1.69
CA LEU A 340 31.86 3.55 1.99
C LEU A 340 30.76 4.44 1.40
N SER A 341 30.28 4.12 0.19
CA SER A 341 29.22 4.86 -0.50
C SER A 341 27.90 4.91 0.28
N ASN A 342 27.50 3.82 0.95
CA ASN A 342 26.28 3.81 1.77
C ASN A 342 26.39 4.77 2.95
N LEU A 343 27.53 4.76 3.65
CA LEU A 343 27.73 5.67 4.78
C LEU A 343 27.79 7.12 4.34
N LEU A 344 28.48 7.43 3.24
CA LEU A 344 28.52 8.81 2.74
C LEU A 344 27.13 9.30 2.33
N TYR A 345 26.31 8.43 1.74
CA TYR A 345 24.92 8.76 1.42
C TYR A 345 24.12 9.07 2.70
N LYS A 346 24.12 8.15 3.67
CA LYS A 346 23.38 8.31 4.93
C LYS A 346 23.87 9.47 5.77
N ALA A 347 25.17 9.70 5.79
CA ALA A 347 25.74 10.86 6.45
C ALA A 347 25.26 12.17 5.84
N LYS A 348 25.23 12.27 4.51
CA LYS A 348 24.66 13.43 3.83
C LYS A 348 23.16 13.60 4.14
N GLU A 349 22.42 12.50 4.20
CA GLU A 349 21.00 12.48 4.62
C GLU A 349 20.82 13.02 6.06
N PHE A 350 21.79 12.75 6.93
CA PHE A 350 21.84 13.24 8.32
C PHE A 350 22.57 14.58 8.48
N ASN A 351 22.91 15.27 7.38
CA ASN A 351 23.67 16.53 7.38
C ASN A 351 25.06 16.46 8.06
N LEU A 352 25.73 15.31 8.01
CA LEU A 352 27.11 15.12 8.50
C LEU A 352 28.14 15.33 7.38
N ASP A 353 29.10 16.23 7.59
CA ASP A 353 30.21 16.46 6.65
C ASP A 353 31.31 15.40 6.84
N ILE A 354 31.18 14.29 6.11
CA ILE A 354 32.16 13.20 6.14
C ILE A 354 33.11 13.28 4.95
N ASN A 355 34.40 13.38 5.25
CA ASN A 355 35.44 13.16 4.24
C ASN A 355 35.72 11.66 4.03
N SER A 356 35.49 11.19 2.80
CA SER A 356 35.63 9.79 2.38
C SER A 356 37.05 9.22 2.48
N TYR A 357 38.09 10.08 2.53
CA TYR A 357 39.49 9.66 2.60
C TYR A 357 40.05 9.60 4.03
N ASN A 358 39.28 10.02 5.04
CA ASN A 358 39.73 10.06 6.42
C ASN A 358 39.88 8.65 7.03
N ALA A 359 40.84 8.48 7.94
CA ALA A 359 41.04 7.24 8.69
C ALA A 359 39.83 6.92 9.59
N GLU A 360 39.21 7.96 10.16
CA GLU A 360 38.02 7.83 11.02
C GLU A 360 36.83 7.22 10.26
N THR A 361 36.55 7.63 9.02
CA THR A 361 35.46 7.06 8.20
C THR A 361 35.62 5.55 8.00
N ARG A 362 36.85 5.08 7.77
CA ARG A 362 37.14 3.63 7.64
C ARG A 362 36.97 2.87 8.95
N LYS A 363 37.31 3.50 10.06
CA LYS A 363 37.11 2.94 11.41
C LYS A 363 35.64 2.80 11.74
N VAL A 364 34.83 3.82 11.44
CA VAL A 364 33.36 3.80 11.60
C VAL A 364 32.72 2.69 10.75
N ILE A 365 33.11 2.53 9.48
CA ILE A 365 32.64 1.40 8.63
C ILE A 365 32.94 0.05 9.28
N LYS A 366 34.17 -0.13 9.76
CA LYS A 366 34.58 -1.39 10.38
C LYS A 366 33.74 -1.66 11.63
N GLN A 367 33.52 -0.65 12.48
CA GLN A 367 32.69 -0.80 13.67
C GLN A 367 31.24 -1.16 13.35
N ILE A 368 30.63 -0.55 12.31
CA ILE A 368 29.28 -0.91 11.87
C ILE A 368 29.22 -2.37 11.44
N LYS A 369 30.20 -2.83 10.66
CA LYS A 369 30.28 -4.24 10.25
C LYS A 369 30.46 -5.18 11.44
N ASP A 370 31.30 -4.79 12.40
CA ASP A 370 31.52 -5.57 13.62
C ASP A 370 30.25 -5.63 14.48
N LEU A 371 29.46 -4.55 14.56
CA LEU A 371 28.18 -4.50 15.29
C LEU A 371 27.09 -5.31 14.58
N GLU A 372 26.94 -5.18 13.26
CA GLU A 372 26.01 -6.02 12.48
C GLU A 372 26.32 -7.51 12.66
N ASN A 373 27.61 -7.87 12.64
CA ASN A 373 28.06 -9.25 12.87
C ASN A 373 27.83 -9.72 14.33
N GLN A 374 27.73 -8.78 15.27
CA GLN A 374 27.33 -9.06 16.66
C GLN A 374 25.82 -9.18 16.83
N GLY A 375 25.02 -8.82 15.81
CA GLY A 375 23.58 -8.97 15.79
C GLY A 375 22.78 -7.69 15.58
N PHE A 376 23.42 -6.53 15.53
CA PHE A 376 22.74 -5.26 15.27
C PHE A 376 22.11 -5.28 13.87
N GLN A 377 21.03 -4.52 13.68
CA GLN A 377 20.43 -4.33 12.36
C GLN A 377 20.03 -2.87 12.21
N PHE A 378 20.93 -2.08 11.62
CA PHE A 378 20.73 -0.65 11.41
C PHE A 378 19.72 -0.34 10.29
N GLU A 379 19.47 -1.30 9.39
CA GLU A 379 18.46 -1.20 8.31
C GLU A 379 17.07 -0.74 8.80
N GLY A 380 16.68 -1.12 10.02
CA GLY A 380 15.41 -0.74 10.65
C GLY A 380 15.54 0.26 11.80
N ALA A 381 16.73 0.82 12.02
CA ALA A 381 17.05 1.63 13.19
C ALA A 381 17.93 2.84 12.82
N ASP A 382 17.41 3.67 11.91
CA ASP A 382 18.11 4.86 11.39
C ASP A 382 18.53 5.83 12.52
N ALA A 383 17.77 5.95 13.62
CA ALA A 383 18.15 6.82 14.74
C ALA A 383 19.39 6.31 15.49
N SER A 384 19.47 5.01 15.75
CA SER A 384 20.69 4.39 16.33
C SER A 384 21.89 4.55 15.39
N LEU A 385 21.67 4.43 14.08
CA LEU A 385 22.72 4.66 13.09
C LEU A 385 23.20 6.12 13.08
N GLU A 386 22.27 7.08 13.09
CA GLU A 386 22.60 8.51 13.09
C GLU A 386 23.41 8.88 14.34
N LEU A 387 22.96 8.47 15.53
CA LEU A 387 23.69 8.67 16.78
C LEU A 387 25.08 8.03 16.74
N PHE A 388 25.18 6.80 16.22
CA PHE A 388 26.45 6.11 16.07
C PHE A 388 27.43 6.88 15.16
N LEU A 389 26.95 7.37 14.01
CA LEU A 389 27.76 8.15 13.08
C LEU A 389 28.21 9.46 13.72
N ARG A 390 27.28 10.23 14.30
CA ARG A 390 27.54 11.47 15.02
C ARG A 390 28.63 11.32 16.09
N LYS A 391 28.50 10.29 16.93
CA LYS A 391 29.51 9.93 17.92
C LYS A 391 30.86 9.58 17.29
N GLY A 392 30.86 8.84 16.18
CA GLY A 392 32.07 8.49 15.43
C GLY A 392 32.81 9.68 14.83
N PHE A 393 32.09 10.78 14.51
CA PHE A 393 32.65 12.01 13.95
C PHE A 393 32.81 13.14 14.97
N GLY A 394 32.51 12.89 16.25
CA GLY A 394 32.69 13.86 17.33
C GLY A 394 31.57 14.89 17.46
N GLU A 395 30.45 14.71 16.75
CA GLU A 395 29.26 15.55 16.82
C GLU A 395 28.19 14.93 17.73
N HIS A 396 28.55 14.68 19.00
CA HIS A 396 27.66 14.05 19.96
C HIS A 396 27.68 14.77 21.30
N GLU A 397 26.50 14.83 21.93
CA GLU A 397 26.32 15.34 23.28
C GLU A 397 25.77 14.22 24.19
N ASP A 398 26.48 13.93 25.28
CA ASP A 398 26.01 12.99 26.29
C ASP A 398 24.96 13.70 27.18
N PHE A 399 23.68 13.63 26.81
CA PHE A 399 22.60 14.27 27.56
C PHE A 399 22.45 13.73 28.98
N PHE A 400 22.78 12.45 29.19
CA PHE A 400 22.77 11.80 30.49
C PHE A 400 23.65 10.54 30.50
N GLN A 401 24.09 10.13 31.69
CA GLN A 401 24.91 8.93 31.90
C GLN A 401 24.24 8.00 32.92
N LEU A 402 24.08 6.71 32.59
CA LEU A 402 23.65 5.72 33.56
C LEU A 402 24.74 5.47 34.60
N ASN A 403 24.40 5.64 35.89
CA ASN A 403 25.26 5.19 36.99
C ASN A 403 24.84 3.82 37.52
N ASN A 404 23.54 3.55 37.60
CA ASN A 404 23.02 2.29 38.11
C ASN A 404 21.61 2.02 37.57
N LEU A 405 21.32 0.76 37.26
CA LEU A 405 20.01 0.26 36.89
C LEU A 405 19.71 -1.00 37.71
N LYS A 406 18.54 -1.01 38.37
CA LYS A 406 18.00 -2.18 39.06
C LYS A 406 16.54 -2.38 38.68
N ILE A 407 16.18 -3.62 38.35
CA ILE A 407 14.78 -4.00 38.11
C ILE A 407 14.40 -5.09 39.12
N ILE A 408 13.21 -4.95 39.69
CA ILE A 408 12.57 -5.93 40.55
C ILE A 408 11.31 -6.40 39.84
N LEU A 409 11.19 -7.71 39.66
CA LEU A 409 9.98 -8.34 39.15
C LEU A 409 9.49 -9.31 40.21
N GLU A 410 8.29 -9.06 40.71
CA GLU A 410 7.65 -9.86 41.73
C GLU A 410 6.39 -10.47 41.13
N LYS A 411 6.24 -11.79 41.29
CA LYS A 411 4.99 -12.49 41.01
C LYS A 411 4.43 -12.97 42.35
N ASN A 412 3.27 -12.46 42.74
CA ASN A 412 2.65 -12.81 44.01
C ASN A 412 1.74 -14.06 43.88
N GLU A 413 1.25 -14.55 45.02
CA GLU A 413 0.36 -15.72 45.08
C GLU A 413 -0.99 -15.52 44.36
N ASN A 414 -1.37 -14.27 44.04
CA ASN A 414 -2.57 -13.91 43.29
C ASN A 414 -2.33 -13.84 41.78
N ASP A 415 -1.19 -14.33 41.29
CA ASP A 415 -0.73 -14.22 39.89
C ASP A 415 -0.53 -12.77 39.39
N GLU A 416 -0.54 -11.77 40.27
CA GLU A 416 -0.21 -10.40 39.90
C GLU A 416 1.31 -10.27 39.70
N ILE A 417 1.70 -9.62 38.60
CA ILE A 417 3.09 -9.34 38.27
C ILE A 417 3.33 -7.86 38.49
N ILE A 418 4.21 -7.52 39.44
CA ILE A 418 4.65 -6.16 39.69
C ILE A 418 6.06 -6.01 39.12
N SER A 419 6.25 -5.04 38.23
CA SER A 419 7.58 -4.67 37.71
C SER A 419 7.94 -3.27 38.17
N GLU A 420 9.04 -3.15 38.91
CA GLU A 420 9.58 -1.89 39.39
C GLU A 420 11.00 -1.68 38.84
N ALA A 421 11.29 -0.49 38.31
CA ALA A 421 12.62 -0.12 37.85
C ALA A 421 13.16 1.09 38.61
N MET A 422 14.37 0.93 39.13
CA MET A 422 15.14 1.93 39.84
C MET A 422 16.34 2.36 38.98
N ILE A 423 16.41 3.65 38.66
CA ILE A 423 17.43 4.22 37.80
C ILE A 423 18.18 5.32 38.54
N LYS A 424 19.51 5.28 38.45
CA LYS A 424 20.39 6.36 38.87
C LYS A 424 21.13 6.90 37.64
N VAL A 425 20.86 8.14 37.27
CA VAL A 425 21.48 8.81 36.11
C VAL A 425 22.11 10.13 36.50
N THR A 426 23.23 10.45 35.88
CA THR A 426 23.85 11.78 35.93
C THR A 426 23.33 12.61 34.76
N VAL A 427 22.83 13.81 35.03
CA VAL A 427 22.44 14.81 34.02
C VAL A 427 23.16 16.11 34.36
N GLY A 428 24.10 16.54 33.52
CA GLY A 428 25.06 17.59 33.87
C GLY A 428 25.84 17.22 35.15
N ASP A 429 25.81 18.09 36.15
CA ASP A 429 26.49 17.87 37.44
C ASP A 429 25.60 17.21 38.52
N LYS A 430 24.35 16.88 38.19
CA LYS A 430 23.37 16.36 39.16
C LYS A 430 23.12 14.87 38.95
N ILE A 431 22.94 14.17 40.06
CA ILE A 431 22.55 12.77 40.08
C ILE A 431 21.06 12.68 40.43
N TYR A 432 20.30 12.04 39.56
CA TYR A 432 18.89 11.75 39.74
C TYR A 432 18.72 10.27 40.09
N HIS A 433 17.88 9.99 41.08
CA HIS A 433 17.58 8.63 41.51
C HIS A 433 16.05 8.47 41.54
N THR A 434 15.53 7.68 40.60
CA THR A 434 14.10 7.50 40.40
C THR A 434 13.70 6.05 40.48
N VAL A 435 12.43 5.86 40.85
CA VAL A 435 11.74 4.57 40.87
C VAL A 435 10.40 4.76 40.18
N ALA A 436 10.03 3.80 39.34
CA ALA A 436 8.72 3.73 38.70
C ALA A 436 8.29 2.28 38.49
N GLU A 437 6.98 2.06 38.54
CA GLU A 437 6.33 0.79 38.19
C GLU A 437 5.92 0.78 36.72
N GLY A 438 5.58 -0.39 36.20
CA GLY A 438 4.98 -0.56 34.88
C GLY A 438 4.43 -1.96 34.68
N ASP A 439 3.70 -2.15 33.58
CA ASP A 439 3.04 -3.42 33.24
C ASP A 439 4.03 -4.57 32.93
N GLY A 440 5.30 -4.21 32.76
CA GLY A 440 6.41 -5.13 32.57
C GLY A 440 7.75 -4.42 32.77
N PRO A 441 8.87 -5.15 32.77
CA PRO A 441 10.18 -4.60 33.14
C PRO A 441 10.64 -3.50 32.18
N VAL A 442 10.31 -3.58 30.89
CA VAL A 442 10.66 -2.55 29.89
C VAL A 442 9.80 -1.30 30.07
N ASN A 443 8.51 -1.44 30.39
CA ASN A 443 7.65 -0.29 30.64
C ASN A 443 8.04 0.43 31.95
N ALA A 444 8.35 -0.33 33.02
CA ALA A 444 8.86 0.24 34.26
C ALA A 444 10.19 0.99 34.03
N LEU A 445 11.09 0.41 33.23
CA LEU A 445 12.37 1.02 32.84
C LEU A 445 12.18 2.35 32.10
N ASP A 446 11.32 2.36 31.07
CA ASP A 446 10.96 3.58 30.34
C ASP A 446 10.35 4.65 31.25
N ASN A 447 9.35 4.29 32.07
CA ASN A 447 8.72 5.19 33.02
C ASN A 447 9.73 5.80 34.00
N SER A 448 10.66 4.99 34.51
CA SER A 448 11.68 5.41 35.48
C SER A 448 12.71 6.35 34.85
N LEU A 449 13.10 6.08 33.60
CA LEU A 449 14.04 6.92 32.84
C LEU A 449 13.42 8.26 32.51
N ARG A 450 12.20 8.26 31.94
CA ARG A 450 11.47 9.50 31.64
C ARG A 450 11.24 10.33 32.89
N LYS A 451 10.93 9.70 34.03
CA LYS A 451 10.81 10.37 35.32
C LYS A 451 12.12 11.01 35.79
N ALA A 452 13.27 10.36 35.57
CA ALA A 452 14.58 10.91 35.94
C ALA A 452 14.95 12.15 35.12
N LEU A 453 14.61 12.12 33.84
CA LEU A 453 14.99 13.15 32.89
C LEU A 453 13.99 14.30 32.82
N HIS A 454 12.73 14.09 33.23
CA HIS A 454 11.65 15.06 33.08
C HIS A 454 11.93 16.43 33.72
N GLU A 455 12.66 16.48 34.84
CA GLU A 455 12.99 17.76 35.50
C GLU A 455 13.92 18.64 34.66
N VAL A 456 14.79 18.03 33.85
CA VAL A 456 15.78 18.74 33.02
C VAL A 456 15.28 18.90 31.58
N TYR A 457 14.59 17.87 31.07
CA TYR A 457 14.05 17.81 29.71
C TYR A 457 12.53 17.54 29.75
N PRO A 458 11.70 18.55 30.02
CA PRO A 458 10.25 18.40 30.12
C PRO A 458 9.58 17.80 28.88
N GLU A 459 10.15 18.04 27.71
CA GLU A 459 9.71 17.58 26.39
C GLU A 459 9.61 16.05 26.27
N ILE A 460 10.36 15.29 27.08
CA ILE A 460 10.29 13.83 27.12
C ILE A 460 8.87 13.32 27.42
N LYS A 461 8.00 14.15 28.00
CA LYS A 461 6.57 13.81 28.18
C LYS A 461 5.81 13.58 26.87
N GLU A 462 6.24 14.18 25.76
CA GLU A 462 5.60 14.03 24.45
C GLU A 462 5.98 12.71 23.77
N MET A 463 7.06 12.06 24.24
CA MET A 463 7.56 10.80 23.70
C MET A 463 6.84 9.62 24.34
N HIS A 464 6.47 8.65 23.49
CA HIS A 464 6.02 7.34 23.92
C HIS A 464 6.55 6.24 22.99
N LEU A 465 6.65 5.04 23.53
CA LEU A 465 7.04 3.84 22.80
C LEU A 465 5.81 3.29 22.06
N SER A 466 5.87 3.25 20.72
CA SER A 466 4.74 2.86 19.87
C SER A 466 4.82 1.40 19.41
N ASP A 467 6.02 0.83 19.30
CA ASP A 467 6.21 -0.59 18.96
C ASP A 467 7.48 -1.17 19.63
N TYR A 468 7.46 -2.45 19.95
CA TYR A 468 8.53 -3.18 20.60
C TYR A 468 8.66 -4.58 20.00
N LYS A 469 9.80 -4.85 19.35
CA LYS A 469 10.07 -6.11 18.66
C LYS A 469 11.33 -6.77 19.20
N VAL A 470 11.22 -8.03 19.59
CA VAL A 470 12.33 -8.84 20.09
C VAL A 470 12.59 -9.99 19.12
N ARG A 471 13.86 -10.19 18.75
CA ARG A 471 14.29 -11.35 17.97
C ARG A 471 15.49 -12.02 18.60
N VAL A 472 15.41 -13.34 18.77
CA VAL A 472 16.53 -14.18 19.17
C VAL A 472 17.35 -14.49 17.92
N LEU A 473 18.64 -14.20 17.94
CA LEU A 473 19.50 -14.28 16.75
C LEU A 473 20.09 -15.67 16.53
N ASN A 474 20.43 -16.39 17.61
CA ASN A 474 21.04 -17.72 17.57
C ASN A 474 20.25 -18.72 18.43
N GLY A 475 19.26 -19.40 17.84
CA GLY A 475 18.38 -20.33 18.57
C GLY A 475 19.06 -21.58 19.15
N HIS A 476 20.33 -21.86 18.82
CA HIS A 476 21.06 -23.04 19.30
C HIS A 476 21.67 -22.89 20.70
N GLU A 477 21.83 -21.66 21.22
CA GLU A 477 22.46 -21.39 22.52
C GLU A 477 21.45 -21.21 23.68
N GLY A 478 20.15 -21.49 23.43
CA GLY A 478 19.12 -21.42 24.46
C GLY A 478 18.97 -20.03 25.07
N THR A 479 18.98 -19.94 26.40
CA THR A 479 18.81 -18.68 27.16
C THR A 479 20.01 -17.74 27.12
N SER A 480 21.16 -18.18 26.60
CA SER A 480 22.36 -17.35 26.41
C SER A 480 22.43 -16.75 25.01
N ALA A 481 21.43 -17.01 24.18
CA ALA A 481 21.38 -16.47 22.83
C ALA A 481 21.27 -14.95 22.84
N LYS A 482 22.05 -14.30 21.98
CA LYS A 482 21.91 -12.86 21.76
C LYS A 482 20.50 -12.52 21.31
N VAL A 483 19.96 -11.48 21.94
CA VAL A 483 18.66 -10.92 21.68
C VAL A 483 18.85 -9.56 21.04
N ARG A 484 18.15 -9.32 19.93
CA ARG A 484 17.99 -8.00 19.33
C ARG A 484 16.65 -7.43 19.71
N VAL A 485 16.67 -6.22 20.24
CA VAL A 485 15.49 -5.42 20.56
C VAL A 485 15.44 -4.24 19.61
N LEU A 486 14.30 -4.05 18.94
CA LEU A 486 14.01 -2.91 18.10
C LEU A 486 12.81 -2.17 18.70
N ILE A 487 13.00 -0.88 18.95
CA ILE A 487 11.99 0.00 19.56
C ILE A 487 11.60 1.03 18.52
N GLU A 488 10.31 1.24 18.32
CA GLU A 488 9.77 2.41 17.63
C GLU A 488 9.23 3.37 18.68
N SER A 489 9.66 4.61 18.61
CA SER A 489 9.19 5.69 19.46
C SER A 489 8.60 6.80 18.61
N SER A 490 7.63 7.50 19.18
CA SER A 490 6.98 8.60 18.49
C SER A 490 6.66 9.75 19.43
N ASN A 491 6.59 10.93 18.83
CA ASN A 491 6.01 12.14 19.41
C ASN A 491 4.95 12.69 18.43
N PRO A 492 4.29 13.82 18.71
CA PRO A 492 3.24 14.35 17.82
C PRO A 492 3.67 14.63 16.38
N THR A 493 4.97 14.78 16.10
CA THR A 493 5.48 15.19 14.78
C THR A 493 6.32 14.12 14.08
N ASN A 494 7.01 13.26 14.82
CA ASN A 494 8.04 12.36 14.30
C ASN A 494 7.89 10.94 14.86
N LYS A 495 8.34 9.96 14.08
CA LYS A 495 8.58 8.58 14.48
C LYS A 495 10.02 8.19 14.20
N TRP A 496 10.62 7.41 15.08
CA TRP A 496 11.99 6.93 14.91
C TRP A 496 12.17 5.56 15.55
N SER A 497 13.15 4.81 15.02
CA SER A 497 13.43 3.46 15.47
C SER A 497 14.88 3.30 15.90
N THR A 498 15.08 2.59 16.99
CA THR A 498 16.40 2.30 17.59
C THR A 498 16.56 0.82 17.86
N VAL A 499 17.82 0.39 18.00
CA VAL A 499 18.18 -1.02 18.17
C VAL A 499 19.18 -1.21 19.29
N GLY A 500 19.00 -2.29 20.05
CA GLY A 500 19.96 -2.75 21.05
C GLY A 500 20.16 -4.26 20.94
N VAL A 501 21.37 -4.72 21.27
CA VAL A 501 21.72 -6.14 21.18
C VAL A 501 22.53 -6.56 22.38
N SER A 502 22.04 -7.60 23.06
CA SER A 502 22.70 -8.16 24.24
C SER A 502 22.23 -9.59 24.46
N GLU A 503 23.00 -10.39 25.18
CA GLU A 503 22.54 -11.68 25.72
C GLU A 503 21.43 -11.48 26.77
N ASN A 504 21.35 -10.28 27.36
CA ASN A 504 20.29 -9.90 28.29
C ASN A 504 19.26 -8.99 27.61
N ILE A 505 18.00 -9.45 27.56
CA ILE A 505 16.88 -8.70 26.94
C ILE A 505 16.67 -7.31 27.57
N ILE A 506 16.90 -7.16 28.88
CA ILE A 506 16.76 -5.87 29.58
C ILE A 506 17.88 -4.92 29.15
N GLU A 507 19.10 -5.42 29.01
CA GLU A 507 20.24 -4.61 28.53
C GLU A 507 20.03 -4.21 27.06
N ALA A 508 19.57 -5.13 26.20
CA ALA A 508 19.24 -4.81 24.82
C ALA A 508 18.11 -3.76 24.74
N SER A 509 17.09 -3.87 25.59
CA SER A 509 16.01 -2.88 25.69
C SER A 509 16.52 -1.53 26.20
N TRP A 510 17.42 -1.54 27.18
CA TRP A 510 18.03 -0.34 27.72
C TRP A 510 18.84 0.42 26.65
N GLN A 511 19.69 -0.28 25.90
CA GLN A 511 20.44 0.33 24.79
C GLN A 511 19.52 1.03 23.78
N ALA A 512 18.47 0.32 23.33
CA ALA A 512 17.52 0.88 22.38
C ALA A 512 16.75 2.09 22.97
N LEU A 513 16.35 2.03 24.25
CA LEU A 513 15.66 3.14 24.93
C LEU A 513 16.57 4.37 25.08
N VAL A 514 17.83 4.16 25.48
CA VAL A 514 18.81 5.25 25.64
C VAL A 514 19.07 5.93 24.31
N ASP A 515 19.28 5.17 23.23
CA ASP A 515 19.40 5.74 21.89
C ASP A 515 18.13 6.52 21.52
N SER A 516 16.96 5.97 21.83
CA SER A 516 15.68 6.60 21.47
C SER A 516 15.51 7.97 22.14
N VAL A 517 15.83 8.05 23.44
CA VAL A 517 15.76 9.31 24.19
C VAL A 517 16.84 10.29 23.74
N ASN A 518 18.10 9.84 23.58
CA ASN A 518 19.18 10.71 23.10
C ASN A 518 18.88 11.26 21.71
N TYR A 519 18.29 10.46 20.82
CA TYR A 519 17.88 10.91 19.49
C TYR A 519 16.86 12.04 19.57
N MET A 520 15.82 11.88 20.40
CA MET A 520 14.81 12.91 20.61
C MET A 520 15.43 14.22 21.13
N LEU A 521 16.28 14.13 22.16
CA LEU A 521 16.92 15.28 22.77
C LEU A 521 17.85 15.99 21.79
N MET A 522 18.63 15.22 21.01
CA MET A 522 19.49 15.74 19.95
C MET A 522 18.71 16.54 18.91
N LYS A 523 17.57 16.00 18.42
CA LYS A 523 16.72 16.71 17.46
C LYS A 523 16.09 17.98 18.05
N LYS A 524 15.77 17.98 19.35
CA LYS A 524 15.22 19.17 20.03
C LYS A 524 16.29 20.24 20.33
N ALA A 525 17.52 19.84 20.62
CA ALA A 525 18.63 20.73 20.89
C ALA A 525 19.12 21.53 19.66
N GLY A 526 18.63 21.21 18.45
CA GLY A 526 18.93 21.98 17.25
C GLY A 526 20.33 21.76 16.70
N LEU A 527 20.97 20.62 16.98
CA LEU A 527 22.25 20.21 16.36
C LEU A 527 22.15 19.91 14.84
N GLU A 528 21.14 20.47 14.17
CA GLU A 528 20.89 20.38 12.72
C GLU A 528 20.93 21.75 12.01
N GLU A 529 21.20 22.87 12.70
CA GLU A 529 21.34 24.19 12.01
C GLU A 529 22.63 24.32 11.19
#